data_AF-A0A7S1N5G9-F1
#
_entry.id   AF-A0A7S1N5G9-F1
#
_cell.length_a   1.000
_cell.length_b   1.000
_cell.length_c   1.000
_cell.angle_alpha   90.00
_cell.angle_beta   90.00
_cell.angle_gamma   90.00
#
_symmetry.space_group_name_H-M   'P 1'
#
loop_
_entity.id
_entity.type
_entity.pdbx_description
1 polymer ?
#
loop_
_entity_poly.entity_id
_entity_poly.type
_entity_poly.pdbx_seq_one_letter_code
_entity_poly.pdbx_strand_id
1 'polypeptide(L)'
;VSDTTLSDEEQQIWDQFETFSLDTHPDAFACRLKLSYATLGCSHTMPCKWSVGKELEAYIAKASDVSAACRLPVAMMLRLLGECDRSKSAVLVNQWRLLMAARSTSEPTQEATFPVAYPFAFRADPVSRLAMFDSVKDTTCFEKRLDFWGQHFSMVAYSRPPPECLQGVPCIQFVDRLFLNGFSLDGGGDNISFFFLYELLTGSLKMCMGPGDSSYNWGAILIRLLPPEQTQTKGLLMSILRCLMLNRRLVRDMPRYEDDRTLKTTVMLPGQKVMAELINKISDFMIEHKESMVWPELPPVYSKPAELQVAGAQFLADHVWLVPYAMDIKCRRRQLPP
;
A
#
# COMPACT_ATOMS: atom_id res chain seq x y z
N VAL A 1 -36.17 -26.11 23.29
CA VAL A 1 -36.51 -25.98 21.85
C VAL A 1 -37.17 -27.29 21.47
N SER A 2 -38.42 -27.23 21.00
CA SER A 2 -39.20 -28.42 20.66
C SER A 2 -39.11 -28.64 19.16
N ASP A 3 -38.95 -29.87 18.69
CA ASP A 3 -38.94 -30.22 17.25
C ASP A 3 -40.35 -30.25 16.64
N THR A 4 -41.28 -29.49 17.23
CA THR A 4 -42.66 -29.41 16.79
C THR A 4 -42.76 -28.40 15.65
N THR A 5 -43.57 -28.71 14.64
CA THR A 5 -43.91 -27.76 13.57
C THR A 5 -44.50 -26.49 14.16
N LEU A 6 -44.06 -25.33 13.65
CA LEU A 6 -44.62 -24.04 14.04
C LEU A 6 -46.11 -23.98 13.68
N SER A 7 -46.91 -23.38 14.56
CA SER A 7 -48.27 -22.92 14.22
C SER A 7 -48.22 -21.80 13.17
N ASP A 8 -49.35 -21.52 12.52
CA ASP A 8 -49.45 -20.49 11.50
C ASP A 8 -49.05 -19.11 12.06
N GLU A 9 -49.43 -18.80 13.32
CA GLU A 9 -49.06 -17.57 14.00
C GLU A 9 -47.56 -17.51 14.32
N GLU A 10 -46.96 -18.61 14.78
CA GLU A 10 -45.52 -18.67 15.07
C GLU A 10 -44.67 -18.56 13.80
N GLN A 11 -45.13 -19.19 12.71
CA GLN A 11 -44.49 -19.08 11.40
C GLN A 11 -44.55 -17.64 10.88
N GLN A 12 -45.69 -16.97 11.03
CA GLN A 12 -45.84 -15.55 10.65
C GLN A 12 -44.85 -14.67 11.41
N ILE A 13 -44.66 -14.89 12.72
CA ILE A 13 -43.66 -14.16 13.53
C ILE A 13 -42.25 -14.49 13.06
N TRP A 14 -41.95 -15.77 12.80
CA TRP A 14 -40.63 -16.21 12.37
C TRP A 14 -40.21 -15.57 11.04
N ASP A 15 -41.14 -15.44 10.10
CA ASP A 15 -40.87 -14.83 8.79
C ASP A 15 -40.59 -13.33 8.88
N GLN A 16 -41.06 -12.63 9.93
CA GLN A 16 -40.69 -11.23 10.14
C GLN A 16 -39.18 -11.04 10.40
N PHE A 17 -38.48 -12.06 10.91
CA PHE A 17 -37.05 -11.94 11.21
C PHE A 17 -36.18 -11.70 9.97
N GLU A 18 -36.66 -12.03 8.77
CA GLU A 18 -35.97 -11.74 7.51
C GLU A 18 -35.71 -10.24 7.32
N THR A 19 -36.63 -9.38 7.80
CA THR A 19 -36.49 -7.92 7.69
C THR A 19 -35.28 -7.38 8.46
N PHE A 20 -34.86 -8.06 9.53
CA PHE A 20 -33.70 -7.67 10.34
C PHE A 20 -32.36 -8.11 9.75
N SER A 21 -32.35 -8.86 8.65
CA SER A 21 -31.11 -9.27 7.97
C SER A 21 -30.30 -8.07 7.43
N LEU A 22 -30.95 -6.92 7.23
CA LEU A 22 -30.32 -5.69 6.73
C LEU A 22 -29.73 -4.82 7.84
N ASP A 23 -30.01 -5.11 9.12
CA ASP A 23 -29.49 -4.31 10.23
C ASP A 23 -27.98 -4.58 10.44
N THR A 24 -27.19 -3.52 10.32
CA THR A 24 -25.73 -3.55 10.43
C THR A 24 -25.20 -3.07 11.78
N HIS A 25 -26.07 -2.87 12.77
CA HIS A 25 -25.67 -2.53 14.13
C HIS A 25 -24.84 -3.68 14.76
N PRO A 26 -23.72 -3.40 15.48
CA PRO A 26 -22.90 -4.44 16.12
C PRO A 26 -23.70 -5.43 16.97
N ASP A 27 -24.62 -4.93 17.79
CA ASP A 27 -25.47 -5.77 18.64
C ASP A 27 -26.49 -6.60 17.85
N ALA A 28 -26.92 -6.11 16.67
CA ALA A 28 -27.84 -6.86 15.82
C ALA A 28 -27.19 -8.15 15.29
N PHE A 29 -25.91 -8.09 14.88
CA PHE A 29 -25.13 -9.29 14.54
C PHE A 29 -25.09 -10.28 15.71
N ALA A 30 -24.85 -9.78 16.92
CA ALA A 30 -24.78 -10.63 18.10
C ALA A 30 -26.13 -11.30 18.43
N CYS A 31 -27.24 -10.55 18.35
CA CYS A 31 -28.59 -11.07 18.55
C CYS A 31 -28.96 -12.13 17.51
N ARG A 32 -28.67 -11.88 16.22
CA ARG A 32 -28.90 -12.85 15.14
C ARG A 32 -28.09 -14.13 15.35
N LEU A 33 -26.85 -14.03 15.80
CA LEU A 33 -26.03 -15.20 16.13
C LEU A 33 -26.55 -15.98 17.35
N LYS A 34 -27.07 -15.30 18.37
CA LYS A 34 -27.75 -15.96 19.51
C LYS A 34 -29.01 -16.70 19.07
N LEU A 35 -29.81 -16.09 18.19
CA LEU A 35 -30.97 -16.75 17.57
C LEU A 35 -30.54 -17.98 16.75
N SER A 36 -29.50 -17.85 15.92
CA SER A 36 -28.95 -18.98 15.17
C SER A 36 -28.45 -20.12 16.06
N TYR A 37 -27.87 -19.80 17.21
CA TYR A 37 -27.47 -20.81 18.18
C TYR A 37 -28.68 -21.49 18.81
N ALA A 38 -29.70 -20.71 19.20
CA ALA A 38 -30.91 -21.22 19.82
C ALA A 38 -31.70 -22.15 18.87
N THR A 39 -31.75 -21.85 17.56
CA THR A 39 -32.49 -22.66 16.58
C THR A 39 -31.63 -23.71 15.88
N LEU A 40 -30.37 -23.88 16.28
CA LEU A 40 -29.46 -24.82 15.63
C LEU A 40 -30.01 -26.25 15.58
N GLY A 41 -30.66 -26.70 16.66
CA GLY A 41 -31.24 -28.04 16.76
C GLY A 41 -32.50 -28.26 15.92
N CYS A 42 -33.24 -27.20 15.59
CA CYS A 42 -34.49 -27.25 14.85
C CYS A 42 -34.41 -26.54 13.50
N SER A 43 -33.21 -26.48 12.90
CA SER A 43 -32.96 -25.73 11.65
C SER A 43 -33.83 -26.13 10.46
N HIS A 44 -34.40 -27.34 10.49
CA HIS A 44 -35.37 -27.82 9.50
C HIS A 44 -36.74 -27.12 9.64
N THR A 45 -37.16 -26.82 10.86
CA THR A 45 -38.45 -26.16 11.17
C THR A 45 -38.29 -24.65 11.28
N MET A 46 -37.18 -24.18 11.86
CA MET A 46 -36.88 -22.76 12.09
C MET A 46 -35.56 -22.38 11.40
N PRO A 47 -35.51 -22.41 10.06
CA PRO A 47 -34.28 -22.06 9.33
C PRO A 47 -33.94 -20.59 9.57
N CYS A 48 -32.66 -20.33 9.84
CA CYS A 48 -32.14 -18.96 9.90
C CYS A 48 -32.25 -18.31 8.53
N LYS A 49 -32.74 -17.07 8.49
CA LYS A 49 -32.92 -16.29 7.26
C LYS A 49 -31.62 -15.59 6.78
N TRP A 50 -30.52 -15.77 7.52
CA TRP A 50 -29.22 -15.18 7.24
C TRP A 50 -28.11 -16.24 7.25
N SER A 51 -26.96 -15.90 6.67
CA SER A 51 -25.78 -16.76 6.68
C SER A 51 -25.00 -16.61 7.97
N VAL A 52 -25.02 -17.64 8.83
CA VAL A 52 -24.27 -17.66 10.10
C VAL A 52 -22.79 -17.30 9.91
N GLY A 53 -22.15 -17.79 8.85
CA GLY A 53 -20.76 -17.46 8.54
C GLY A 53 -20.52 -15.97 8.30
N LYS A 54 -21.38 -15.30 7.52
CA LYS A 54 -21.28 -13.85 7.26
C LYS A 54 -21.56 -13.04 8.52
N GLU A 55 -22.55 -13.45 9.30
CA GLU A 55 -22.88 -12.80 10.58
C GLU A 55 -21.71 -12.90 11.57
N LEU A 56 -21.04 -14.07 11.64
CA LEU A 56 -19.85 -14.27 12.47
C LEU A 56 -18.69 -13.38 12.04
N GLU A 57 -18.43 -13.26 10.73
CA GLU A 57 -17.37 -12.37 10.22
C GLU A 57 -17.64 -10.92 10.59
N ALA A 58 -18.88 -10.45 10.39
CA ALA A 58 -19.28 -9.09 10.73
C ALA A 58 -19.23 -8.84 12.25
N TYR A 59 -19.66 -9.81 13.06
CA TYR A 59 -19.52 -9.76 14.52
C TYR A 59 -18.06 -9.65 14.95
N ILE A 60 -17.16 -10.49 14.41
CA ILE A 60 -15.73 -10.48 14.75
C ILE A 60 -15.10 -9.13 14.35
N ALA A 61 -15.44 -8.61 13.17
CA ALA A 61 -14.94 -7.32 12.68
C ALA A 61 -15.38 -6.14 13.56
N LYS A 62 -16.55 -6.24 14.20
CA LYS A 62 -17.14 -5.19 15.05
C LYS A 62 -17.11 -5.53 16.55
N ALA A 63 -16.31 -6.52 16.96
CA ALA A 63 -16.37 -7.08 18.32
C ALA A 63 -16.10 -6.03 19.41
N SER A 64 -15.31 -4.99 19.13
CA SER A 64 -15.06 -3.85 20.03
C SER A 64 -16.33 -3.04 20.32
N ASP A 65 -17.25 -2.99 19.36
CA ASP A 65 -18.43 -2.12 19.36
C ASP A 65 -19.69 -2.87 19.80
N VAL A 66 -19.58 -4.18 20.06
CA VAL A 66 -20.67 -4.98 20.62
C VAL A 66 -20.78 -4.72 22.12
N SER A 67 -21.98 -4.31 22.53
CA SER A 67 -22.36 -4.09 23.93
C SER A 67 -22.09 -5.35 24.76
N ALA A 68 -21.61 -5.16 26.00
CA ALA A 68 -21.21 -6.26 26.86
C ALA A 68 -22.34 -7.32 27.05
N ALA A 69 -23.59 -6.85 27.21
CA ALA A 69 -24.77 -7.72 27.33
C ALA A 69 -25.06 -8.56 26.07
N CYS A 70 -24.67 -8.08 24.89
CA CYS A 70 -24.92 -8.74 23.63
C CYS A 70 -23.81 -9.71 23.24
N ARG A 71 -22.61 -9.60 23.82
CA ARG A 71 -21.46 -10.46 23.47
C ARG A 71 -21.75 -11.95 23.63
N LEU A 72 -21.24 -12.72 22.68
CA LEU A 72 -21.37 -14.17 22.63
C LEU A 72 -20.39 -14.83 23.60
N PRO A 73 -20.84 -15.79 24.42
CA PRO A 73 -19.93 -16.65 25.19
C PRO A 73 -19.00 -17.46 24.29
N VAL A 74 -17.81 -17.79 24.78
CA VAL A 74 -16.79 -18.56 24.03
C VAL A 74 -17.34 -19.91 23.57
N ALA A 75 -18.08 -20.61 24.42
CA ALA A 75 -18.67 -21.90 24.08
C ALA A 75 -19.68 -21.80 22.93
N MET A 76 -20.49 -20.73 22.92
CA MET A 76 -21.46 -20.45 21.87
C MET A 76 -20.75 -20.15 20.54
N MET A 77 -19.73 -19.28 20.59
CA MET A 77 -18.89 -18.94 19.45
C MET A 77 -18.22 -20.17 18.83
N LEU A 78 -17.60 -21.03 19.66
CA LEU A 78 -16.97 -22.26 19.21
C LEU A 78 -17.97 -23.21 18.53
N ARG A 79 -19.20 -23.29 19.05
CA ARG A 79 -20.26 -24.09 18.43
C ARG A 79 -20.64 -23.53 17.07
N LEU A 80 -20.94 -22.24 16.97
CA LEU A 80 -21.31 -21.58 15.70
C LEU A 80 -20.19 -21.68 14.65
N LEU A 81 -18.94 -21.50 15.06
CA LEU A 81 -17.76 -21.70 14.20
C LEU A 81 -17.58 -23.17 13.77
N GLY A 82 -18.10 -24.13 14.54
CA GLY A 82 -18.08 -25.55 14.19
C GLY A 82 -19.05 -25.90 13.07
N GLU A 83 -20.16 -25.18 12.97
CA GLU A 83 -21.22 -25.41 11.97
C GLU A 83 -20.93 -24.67 10.64
N CYS A 84 -20.00 -23.71 10.64
CA CYS A 84 -19.65 -22.95 9.46
C CYS A 84 -18.58 -23.63 8.60
N ASP A 85 -18.68 -23.48 7.28
CA ASP A 85 -17.58 -23.78 6.35
C ASP A 85 -16.47 -22.74 6.47
N ARG A 86 -15.61 -22.92 7.48
CA ARG A 86 -14.49 -22.02 7.78
C ARG A 86 -13.49 -21.93 6.63
N SER A 87 -13.40 -22.93 5.76
CA SER A 87 -12.37 -22.97 4.69
C SER A 87 -12.43 -21.77 3.74
N LYS A 88 -13.60 -21.12 3.66
CA LYS A 88 -13.88 -19.95 2.84
C LYS A 88 -13.43 -18.62 3.47
N SER A 89 -13.07 -18.60 4.75
CA SER A 89 -12.74 -17.38 5.48
C SER A 89 -11.52 -17.54 6.38
N ALA A 90 -10.47 -16.75 6.10
CA ALA A 90 -9.31 -16.66 6.98
C ALA A 90 -9.69 -16.13 8.37
N VAL A 91 -10.68 -15.23 8.46
CA VAL A 91 -11.16 -14.66 9.72
C VAL A 91 -11.76 -15.76 10.60
N LEU A 92 -12.68 -16.57 10.06
CA LEU A 92 -13.32 -17.64 10.81
C LEU A 92 -12.33 -18.75 11.22
N VAL A 93 -11.39 -19.11 10.33
CA VAL A 93 -10.33 -20.10 10.65
C VAL A 93 -9.45 -19.60 11.79
N ASN A 94 -8.98 -18.35 11.71
CA ASN A 94 -8.11 -17.78 12.73
C ASN A 94 -8.83 -17.65 14.07
N GLN A 95 -10.09 -17.20 14.05
CA GLN A 95 -10.89 -17.08 15.28
C GLN A 95 -11.11 -18.44 15.94
N TRP A 96 -11.40 -19.49 15.18
CA TRP A 96 -11.55 -20.83 15.72
C TRP A 96 -10.25 -21.36 16.32
N ARG A 97 -9.12 -21.22 15.60
CA ARG A 97 -7.80 -21.67 16.09
C ARG A 97 -7.37 -20.94 17.35
N LEU A 98 -7.59 -19.63 17.40
CA LEU A 98 -7.35 -18.79 18.57
C LEU A 98 -8.13 -19.30 19.78
N LEU A 99 -9.45 -19.47 19.65
CA LEU A 99 -10.30 -19.90 20.77
C LEU A 99 -9.98 -21.33 21.24
N MET A 100 -9.62 -22.22 20.32
CA MET A 100 -9.17 -23.58 20.67
C MET A 100 -7.84 -23.56 21.43
N ALA A 101 -6.87 -22.77 20.96
CA ALA A 101 -5.57 -22.61 21.63
C ALA A 101 -5.71 -21.98 23.03
N ALA A 102 -6.55 -20.96 23.14
CA ALA A 102 -6.87 -20.31 24.42
C ALA A 102 -7.60 -21.25 25.40
N ARG A 103 -8.39 -22.22 24.91
CA ARG A 103 -9.08 -23.20 25.75
C ARG A 103 -8.18 -24.37 26.17
N SER A 104 -7.17 -24.71 25.36
CA SER A 104 -6.23 -25.79 25.69
C SER A 104 -5.23 -25.44 26.80
N THR A 105 -5.14 -24.17 27.19
CA THR A 105 -4.25 -23.68 28.24
C THR A 105 -5.00 -23.61 29.56
N SER A 106 -4.64 -24.49 30.49
CA SER A 106 -5.23 -24.54 31.84
C SER A 106 -4.66 -23.46 32.76
N GLU A 107 -3.44 -22.99 32.50
CA GLU A 107 -2.76 -22.01 33.33
C GLU A 107 -2.67 -20.62 32.65
N PRO A 108 -2.89 -19.53 33.41
CA PRO A 108 -2.80 -18.15 32.92
C PRO A 108 -1.47 -17.77 32.25
N THR A 109 -0.37 -18.38 32.70
CA THR A 109 1.00 -18.10 32.27
C THR A 109 1.44 -18.98 31.10
N GLN A 110 0.64 -19.98 30.73
CA GLN A 110 0.97 -20.90 29.65
C GLN A 110 0.52 -20.30 28.32
N GLU A 111 1.47 -20.14 27.40
CA GLU A 111 1.20 -19.69 26.04
C GLU A 111 0.91 -20.89 25.13
N ALA A 112 -0.11 -20.76 24.29
CA ALA A 112 -0.40 -21.68 23.21
C ALA A 112 -0.11 -21.04 21.86
N THR A 113 0.42 -21.84 20.95
CA THR A 113 0.73 -21.41 19.59
C THR A 113 -0.30 -21.98 18.62
N PHE A 114 -0.74 -21.19 17.63
CA PHE A 114 -1.61 -21.68 16.57
C PHE A 114 -1.22 -21.12 15.18
N PRO A 115 -1.44 -21.89 14.11
CA PRO A 115 -1.11 -21.45 12.75
C PRO A 115 -2.07 -20.38 12.24
N VAL A 116 -1.56 -19.37 11.55
CA VAL A 116 -2.37 -18.27 10.99
C VAL A 116 -2.73 -18.56 9.54
N ALA A 117 -4.01 -18.48 9.23
CA ALA A 117 -4.51 -18.44 7.86
C ALA A 117 -4.50 -17.00 7.33
N TYR A 118 -3.99 -16.82 6.12
CA TYR A 118 -4.02 -15.54 5.42
C TYR A 118 -4.98 -15.58 4.23
N PRO A 119 -5.66 -14.47 3.91
CA PRO A 119 -6.49 -14.36 2.70
C PRO A 119 -5.69 -14.74 1.45
N PHE A 120 -6.39 -15.29 0.44
CA PHE A 120 -5.74 -15.80 -0.79
C PHE A 120 -4.90 -14.72 -1.52
N ALA A 121 -5.30 -13.45 -1.45
CA ALA A 121 -4.54 -12.32 -2.01
C ALA A 121 -3.12 -12.17 -1.43
N PHE A 122 -2.87 -12.63 -0.20
CA PHE A 122 -1.56 -12.62 0.47
C PHE A 122 -0.78 -13.93 0.33
N ARG A 123 -1.30 -14.91 -0.43
CA ARG A 123 -0.58 -16.16 -0.73
C ARG A 123 0.31 -16.02 -1.96
N ALA A 124 0.02 -15.07 -2.85
CA ALA A 124 0.95 -14.62 -3.86
C ALA A 124 2.08 -13.84 -3.18
N ASP A 125 3.31 -14.12 -3.60
CA ASP A 125 4.54 -13.53 -3.09
C ASP A 125 4.42 -11.98 -3.01
N PRO A 126 4.57 -11.36 -1.81
CA PRO A 126 4.47 -9.91 -1.65
C PRO A 126 5.45 -9.14 -2.54
N VAL A 127 6.56 -9.78 -2.92
CA VAL A 127 7.64 -9.16 -3.66
C VAL A 127 7.26 -8.91 -5.12
N SER A 128 6.44 -9.76 -5.73
CA SER A 128 6.18 -9.70 -7.18
C SER A 128 5.10 -8.69 -7.59
N ARG A 129 4.35 -8.10 -6.65
CA ARG A 129 3.33 -7.07 -6.95
C ARG A 129 3.59 -5.71 -6.32
N LEU A 130 4.61 -5.58 -5.47
CA LEU A 130 5.00 -4.33 -4.81
C LEU A 130 6.33 -3.80 -5.35
N ALA A 131 6.59 -3.92 -6.65
CA ALA A 131 7.63 -3.13 -7.30
C ALA A 131 7.18 -1.65 -7.24
N MET A 132 7.41 -1.01 -6.11
CA MET A 132 7.08 0.39 -5.91
C MET A 132 8.29 1.24 -6.33
N PHE A 133 8.07 2.51 -6.64
CA PHE A 133 9.15 3.43 -7.00
C PHE A 133 10.32 3.32 -6.01
N ASP A 134 10.06 3.30 -4.70
CA ASP A 134 11.09 3.27 -3.66
C ASP A 134 11.73 1.89 -3.43
N SER A 135 11.20 0.81 -4.02
CA SER A 135 11.76 -0.54 -3.87
C SER A 135 12.97 -0.80 -4.77
N VAL A 136 13.29 0.13 -5.67
CA VAL A 136 14.37 -0.02 -6.66
C VAL A 136 15.64 0.65 -6.17
N LYS A 137 16.64 -0.16 -5.81
CA LYS A 137 18.02 0.32 -5.62
C LYS A 137 18.76 0.32 -6.95
N ASP A 138 18.91 1.50 -7.53
CA ASP A 138 19.57 1.71 -8.82
C ASP A 138 20.81 2.61 -8.68
N THR A 139 21.99 2.00 -8.76
CA THR A 139 23.30 2.66 -8.64
C THR A 139 23.99 2.83 -9.99
N THR A 140 23.26 2.71 -11.10
CA THR A 140 23.84 2.77 -12.46
C THR A 140 24.52 4.11 -12.78
N CYS A 141 24.17 5.20 -12.08
CA CYS A 141 24.82 6.51 -12.20
C CYS A 141 26.30 6.53 -11.79
N PHE A 142 26.82 5.47 -11.15
CA PHE A 142 28.24 5.35 -10.80
C PHE A 142 29.05 4.49 -11.78
N GLU A 143 28.40 3.86 -12.75
CA GLU A 143 29.10 3.01 -13.71
C GLU A 143 29.80 3.88 -14.76
N LYS A 144 31.13 3.85 -14.84
CA LYS A 144 31.87 4.48 -15.94
C LYS A 144 31.62 3.69 -17.24
N ARG A 145 30.64 4.11 -18.04
CA ARG A 145 30.33 3.49 -19.36
C ARG A 145 30.18 4.53 -20.49
N LEU A 146 31.08 5.51 -20.53
CA LEU A 146 31.07 6.61 -21.51
C LEU A 146 30.87 6.16 -22.97
N ASP A 147 31.49 5.07 -23.41
CA ASP A 147 31.42 4.62 -24.80
C ASP A 147 30.03 4.06 -25.20
N PHE A 148 29.25 3.59 -24.22
CA PHE A 148 27.91 3.06 -24.43
C PHE A 148 26.84 4.15 -24.38
N TRP A 149 27.16 5.30 -23.78
CA TRP A 149 26.21 6.37 -23.49
C TRP A 149 25.91 7.19 -24.75
N GLY A 150 26.95 7.51 -25.54
CA GLY A 150 26.79 8.26 -26.79
C GLY A 150 25.83 7.63 -27.81
N GLN A 151 25.63 6.31 -27.78
CA GLN A 151 24.73 5.61 -28.71
C GLN A 151 23.25 5.69 -28.30
N HIS A 152 22.93 5.68 -26.99
CA HIS A 152 21.54 5.76 -26.49
C HIS A 152 21.00 7.19 -26.36
N PHE A 153 21.86 8.21 -26.26
CA PHE A 153 21.44 9.61 -26.13
C PHE A 153 20.94 10.26 -27.43
N SER A 154 21.10 9.58 -28.57
CA SER A 154 20.49 9.98 -29.85
C SER A 154 18.96 10.04 -29.80
N MET A 155 18.33 9.46 -28.77
CA MET A 155 16.87 9.31 -28.64
C MET A 155 16.19 10.27 -27.66
N VAL A 156 16.92 11.02 -26.82
CA VAL A 156 16.28 11.92 -25.84
C VAL A 156 15.98 13.26 -26.48
N ALA A 157 14.71 13.50 -26.83
CA ALA A 157 14.26 14.79 -27.33
C ALA A 157 13.99 15.73 -26.15
N TYR A 158 14.40 17.00 -26.28
CA TYR A 158 14.09 18.00 -25.25
C TYR A 158 13.71 19.35 -25.85
N SER A 159 12.47 19.76 -25.56
CA SER A 159 11.92 21.09 -25.83
C SER A 159 11.72 21.83 -24.52
N ARG A 160 12.65 22.72 -24.16
CA ARG A 160 12.57 23.47 -22.89
C ARG A 160 11.30 24.32 -22.84
N PRO A 161 10.40 24.13 -21.85
CA PRO A 161 9.17 24.90 -21.77
C PRO A 161 9.45 26.39 -21.54
N PRO A 162 8.64 27.29 -22.14
CA PRO A 162 8.78 28.71 -21.92
C PRO A 162 8.35 29.07 -20.47
N PRO A 163 9.04 30.02 -19.79
CA PRO A 163 8.80 30.33 -18.37
C PRO A 163 7.35 30.75 -18.05
N GLU A 164 6.65 31.34 -19.01
CA GLU A 164 5.27 31.82 -18.89
C GLU A 164 4.29 30.65 -18.69
N CYS A 165 4.61 29.47 -19.21
CA CYS A 165 3.81 28.26 -19.04
C CYS A 165 4.07 27.54 -17.71
N LEU A 166 5.06 27.95 -16.92
CA LEU A 166 5.48 27.25 -15.69
C LEU A 166 5.06 27.97 -14.41
N GLN A 167 4.20 28.99 -14.53
CA GLN A 167 3.72 29.77 -13.39
C GLN A 167 2.18 29.83 -13.36
N GLY A 168 1.59 29.74 -12.17
CA GLY A 168 0.16 29.96 -11.94
C GLY A 168 -0.75 28.99 -12.71
N VAL A 169 -1.86 29.50 -13.22
CA VAL A 169 -2.85 28.71 -13.98
C VAL A 169 -2.28 28.06 -15.25
N PRO A 170 -1.44 28.74 -16.07
CA PRO A 170 -0.75 28.09 -17.19
C PRO A 170 0.06 26.85 -16.82
N CYS A 171 0.65 26.83 -15.62
CA CYS A 171 1.40 25.69 -15.11
C CYS A 171 0.53 24.45 -14.93
N ILE A 172 -0.68 24.62 -14.41
CA ILE A 172 -1.65 23.54 -14.24
C ILE A 172 -2.05 22.98 -15.62
N GLN A 173 -2.34 23.85 -16.59
CA GLN A 173 -2.67 23.46 -17.96
C GLN A 173 -1.50 22.74 -18.65
N PHE A 174 -0.27 23.18 -18.40
CA PHE A 174 0.93 22.52 -18.90
C PHE A 174 1.07 21.11 -18.34
N VAL A 175 0.87 20.92 -17.03
CA VAL A 175 0.95 19.59 -16.39
C VAL A 175 -0.18 18.67 -16.84
N ASP A 176 -1.41 19.18 -16.98
CA ASP A 176 -2.53 18.40 -17.51
C ASP A 176 -2.23 17.88 -18.93
N ARG A 177 -1.73 18.76 -19.81
CA ARG A 177 -1.30 18.38 -21.16
C ARG A 177 -0.19 17.34 -21.15
N LEU A 178 0.80 17.46 -20.26
CA LEU A 178 1.88 16.48 -20.14
C LEU A 178 1.34 15.05 -19.91
N PHE A 179 0.33 14.92 -19.04
CA PHE A 179 -0.26 13.62 -18.76
C PHE A 179 -1.14 13.11 -19.91
N LEU A 180 -1.90 14.00 -20.56
CA LEU A 180 -2.73 13.63 -21.72
C LEU A 180 -1.90 13.15 -22.91
N ASN A 181 -0.73 13.76 -23.16
CA ASN A 181 0.12 13.45 -24.31
C ASN A 181 1.13 12.30 -24.04
N GLY A 182 1.13 11.74 -22.84
CA GLY A 182 2.05 10.70 -22.42
C GLY A 182 3.39 11.28 -21.96
N PHE A 183 3.57 11.35 -20.63
CA PHE A 183 4.78 11.83 -19.99
C PHE A 183 5.79 10.69 -19.79
N SER A 184 7.03 10.87 -20.25
CA SER A 184 8.05 9.82 -20.20
C SER A 184 9.48 10.38 -20.15
N LEU A 185 10.45 9.57 -19.71
CA LEU A 185 11.86 10.00 -19.58
C LEU A 185 12.53 10.37 -20.91
N ASP A 186 12.07 9.80 -22.01
CA ASP A 186 12.58 9.97 -23.37
C ASP A 186 11.96 11.18 -24.11
N GLY A 187 10.89 11.77 -23.57
CA GLY A 187 10.29 13.00 -24.09
C GLY A 187 8.80 12.92 -24.38
N GLY A 188 8.27 11.71 -24.62
CA GLY A 188 6.86 11.50 -24.91
C GLY A 188 6.36 12.31 -26.12
N GLY A 189 5.07 12.66 -26.13
CA GLY A 189 4.47 13.43 -27.21
C GLY A 189 4.95 14.89 -27.31
N ASP A 190 5.31 15.51 -26.18
CA ASP A 190 5.67 16.93 -26.10
C ASP A 190 7.18 17.20 -26.10
N ASN A 191 8.01 16.16 -26.24
CA ASN A 191 9.47 16.23 -26.08
C ASN A 191 9.91 16.82 -24.72
N ILE A 192 9.14 16.55 -23.66
CA ILE A 192 9.48 16.91 -22.28
C ILE A 192 10.05 15.68 -21.60
N SER A 193 11.37 15.66 -21.44
CA SER A 193 12.14 14.46 -21.08
C SER A 193 12.87 14.60 -19.75
N PHE A 194 13.82 13.70 -19.49
CA PHE A 194 14.76 13.75 -18.37
C PHE A 194 15.31 15.15 -18.06
N PHE A 195 15.66 15.95 -19.06
CA PHE A 195 16.27 17.28 -18.83
C PHE A 195 15.30 18.24 -18.13
N PHE A 196 14.01 18.18 -18.43
CA PHE A 196 13.00 18.96 -17.72
C PHE A 196 12.99 18.62 -16.23
N LEU A 197 12.93 17.33 -15.90
CA LEU A 197 12.94 16.85 -14.51
C LEU A 197 14.24 17.19 -13.80
N TYR A 198 15.37 17.06 -14.51
CA TYR A 198 16.69 17.44 -14.01
C TYR A 198 16.78 18.94 -13.68
N GLU A 199 16.31 19.80 -14.59
CA GLU A 199 16.31 21.25 -14.37
C GLU A 199 15.37 21.68 -13.23
N LEU A 200 14.24 20.98 -13.04
CA LEU A 200 13.35 21.21 -11.89
C LEU A 200 14.03 20.84 -10.57
N LEU A 201 14.69 19.68 -10.51
CA LEU A 201 15.41 19.25 -9.31
C LEU A 201 16.58 20.20 -9.03
N THR A 202 17.41 20.55 -10.02
CA THR A 202 18.53 21.49 -9.83
C THR A 202 18.11 22.94 -9.58
N GLY A 203 16.83 23.25 -9.76
CA GLY A 203 16.30 24.62 -9.65
C GLY A 203 16.72 25.53 -10.80
N SER A 204 17.28 24.96 -11.87
CA SER A 204 17.63 25.68 -13.11
C SER A 204 16.38 26.13 -13.86
N LEU A 205 15.27 25.41 -13.68
CA LEU A 205 13.95 25.76 -14.19
C LEU A 205 12.99 26.06 -13.03
N LYS A 206 12.35 27.23 -13.08
CA LYS A 206 11.40 27.67 -12.05
C LYS A 206 9.98 27.26 -12.45
N MET A 207 9.35 26.44 -11.61
CA MET A 207 7.97 26.01 -11.76
C MET A 207 7.23 26.23 -10.44
N CYS A 208 6.13 26.96 -10.50
CA CYS A 208 5.28 27.25 -9.34
C CYS A 208 3.80 27.38 -9.74
N MET A 209 2.94 26.51 -9.22
CA MET A 209 1.49 26.65 -9.44
C MET A 209 0.91 27.65 -8.44
N GLY A 210 1.37 27.60 -7.20
CA GLY A 210 0.99 28.51 -6.12
C GLY A 210 2.16 29.28 -5.51
N PRO A 211 1.87 30.31 -4.69
CA PRO A 211 2.88 30.98 -3.89
C PRO A 211 3.47 30.00 -2.85
N GLY A 212 4.79 29.86 -2.84
CA GLY A 212 5.51 28.96 -1.92
C GLY A 212 5.84 27.59 -2.51
N ASP A 213 5.42 27.30 -3.74
CA ASP A 213 5.81 26.06 -4.43
C ASP A 213 7.31 26.01 -4.70
N SER A 214 7.85 24.80 -4.64
CA SER A 214 9.25 24.50 -4.91
C SER A 214 9.37 23.70 -6.21
N SER A 215 10.16 24.20 -7.17
CA SER A 215 10.51 23.45 -8.39
C SER A 215 11.02 22.04 -8.07
N TYR A 216 11.82 21.92 -7.01
CA TYR A 216 12.37 20.64 -6.58
C TYR A 216 11.27 19.65 -6.19
N ASN A 217 10.26 20.10 -5.46
CA ASN A 217 9.15 19.24 -5.03
C ASN A 217 8.32 18.82 -6.25
N TRP A 218 8.09 19.74 -7.20
CA TRP A 218 7.44 19.42 -8.46
C TRP A 218 8.21 18.37 -9.26
N GLY A 219 9.53 18.52 -9.41
CA GLY A 219 10.38 17.51 -10.03
C GLY A 219 10.23 16.15 -9.35
N ALA A 220 10.31 16.11 -8.02
CA ALA A 220 10.19 14.88 -7.22
C ALA A 220 8.81 14.20 -7.37
N ILE A 221 7.73 14.98 -7.43
CA ILE A 221 6.37 14.46 -7.65
C ILE A 221 6.24 13.91 -9.07
N LEU A 222 6.64 14.68 -10.09
CA LEU A 222 6.51 14.28 -11.49
C LEU A 222 7.31 13.01 -11.81
N ILE A 223 8.48 12.82 -11.21
CA ILE A 223 9.26 11.58 -11.35
C ILE A 223 8.49 10.36 -10.84
N ARG A 224 7.75 10.49 -9.74
CA ARG A 224 6.93 9.39 -9.19
C ARG A 224 5.70 9.08 -10.04
N LEU A 225 5.31 9.99 -10.92
CA LEU A 225 4.18 9.84 -11.84
C LEU A 225 4.60 9.32 -13.22
N LEU A 226 5.89 9.06 -13.43
CA LEU A 226 6.37 8.40 -14.65
C LEU A 226 5.87 6.94 -14.73
N PRO A 227 5.77 6.37 -15.96
CA PRO A 227 5.33 5.01 -16.17
C PRO A 227 6.12 3.97 -15.34
N PRO A 228 5.46 2.92 -14.80
CA PRO A 228 6.11 1.84 -14.07
C PRO A 228 7.28 1.20 -14.83
N GLU A 229 7.17 1.07 -16.15
CA GLU A 229 8.18 0.49 -17.02
C GLU A 229 9.50 1.27 -16.98
N GLN A 230 9.44 2.58 -16.69
CA GLN A 230 10.60 3.46 -16.59
C GLN A 230 11.07 3.65 -15.15
N THR A 231 10.15 3.55 -14.17
CA THR A 231 10.49 3.74 -12.75
C THR A 231 10.96 2.45 -12.08
N GLN A 232 10.51 1.28 -12.55
CA GLN A 232 10.85 -0.02 -11.97
C GLN A 232 12.09 -0.67 -12.62
N THR A 233 12.53 -0.17 -13.77
CA THR A 233 13.74 -0.64 -14.47
C THR A 233 14.96 0.16 -14.03
N LYS A 234 16.13 -0.50 -14.04
CA LYS A 234 17.41 0.17 -13.78
C LYS A 234 17.86 0.90 -15.04
N GLY A 235 18.30 2.14 -14.89
CA GLY A 235 18.78 2.94 -16.00
C GLY A 235 19.43 4.23 -15.53
N LEU A 236 20.43 4.69 -16.30
CA LEU A 236 21.25 5.85 -15.96
C LEU A 236 20.42 7.12 -15.66
N LEU A 237 19.45 7.44 -16.52
CA LEU A 237 18.65 8.66 -16.37
C LEU A 237 17.81 8.61 -15.07
N MET A 238 17.14 7.49 -14.84
CA MET A 238 16.33 7.31 -13.64
C MET A 238 17.21 7.26 -12.38
N SER A 239 18.38 6.62 -12.41
CA SER A 239 19.30 6.61 -11.26
C SER A 239 19.85 7.99 -10.91
N ILE A 240 20.15 8.83 -11.91
CA ILE A 240 20.52 10.23 -11.67
C ILE A 240 19.39 10.97 -10.96
N LEU A 241 18.16 10.88 -11.46
CA LEU A 241 17.00 11.56 -10.87
C LEU A 241 16.72 11.07 -9.44
N ARG A 242 16.80 9.75 -9.20
CA ARG A 242 16.67 9.15 -7.87
C ARG A 242 17.73 9.66 -6.92
N CYS A 243 18.98 9.73 -7.36
CA CYS A 243 20.07 10.26 -6.56
C CYS A 243 19.81 11.72 -6.13
N LEU A 244 19.35 12.57 -7.05
CA LEU A 244 19.00 13.97 -6.77
C LEU A 244 17.81 14.12 -5.80
N MET A 245 16.82 13.24 -5.90
CA MET A 245 15.68 13.20 -4.98
C MET A 245 16.09 12.82 -3.55
N LEU A 246 17.09 11.95 -3.40
CA LEU A 246 17.57 11.49 -2.09
C LEU A 246 18.62 12.43 -1.49
N ASN A 247 19.41 13.09 -2.32
CA ASN A 247 20.57 13.88 -1.92
C ASN A 247 20.39 15.37 -2.19
N ARG A 248 19.32 15.97 -1.64
CA ARG A 248 18.97 17.39 -1.86
C ARG A 248 20.11 18.38 -1.62
N ARG A 249 21.05 18.04 -0.72
CA ARG A 249 22.21 18.90 -0.41
C ARG A 249 23.16 19.06 -1.59
N LEU A 250 23.35 17.99 -2.37
CA LEU A 250 24.30 17.97 -3.50
C LEU A 250 23.75 18.68 -4.74
N VAL A 251 22.43 18.84 -4.82
CA VAL A 251 21.70 19.42 -5.95
C VAL A 251 22.17 20.84 -6.28
N ARG A 252 22.64 21.61 -5.29
CA ARG A 252 23.12 22.99 -5.48
C ARG A 252 24.36 23.06 -6.39
N ASP A 253 25.25 22.08 -6.22
CA ASP A 253 26.58 22.03 -6.83
C ASP A 253 26.60 21.15 -8.09
N MET A 254 25.46 20.54 -8.43
CA MET A 254 25.29 19.77 -9.66
C MET A 254 25.53 20.63 -10.90
N PRO A 255 26.17 20.06 -11.94
CA PRO A 255 26.32 20.72 -13.24
C PRO A 255 24.99 21.20 -13.79
N ARG A 256 24.90 22.46 -14.21
CA ARG A 256 23.64 23.02 -14.73
C ARG A 256 23.57 22.90 -16.24
N TYR A 257 22.35 22.84 -16.74
CA TYR A 257 22.10 22.96 -18.16
C TYR A 257 22.26 24.44 -18.56
N GLU A 258 23.27 24.72 -19.38
CA GLU A 258 23.53 26.04 -19.95
C GLU A 258 23.31 25.95 -21.46
N ASP A 259 22.35 26.73 -21.97
CA ASP A 259 22.10 26.87 -23.41
C ASP A 259 22.60 28.24 -23.88
N ASP A 260 23.89 28.34 -24.18
CA ASP A 260 24.58 29.57 -24.59
C ASP A 260 24.32 29.94 -26.07
N ARG A 261 23.25 29.42 -26.68
CA ARG A 261 22.95 29.66 -28.10
C ARG A 261 22.39 31.06 -28.34
N THR A 262 23.00 31.76 -29.28
CA THR A 262 22.61 33.10 -29.73
C THR A 262 21.34 33.11 -30.60
N LEU A 263 20.99 31.99 -31.25
CA LEU A 263 19.77 31.81 -32.03
C LEU A 263 18.89 30.73 -31.40
N LYS A 264 17.83 31.17 -30.71
CA LYS A 264 16.80 30.31 -30.09
C LYS A 264 15.76 29.88 -31.13
N THR A 265 16.19 29.23 -32.21
CA THR A 265 15.26 28.66 -33.20
C THR A 265 14.73 27.32 -32.71
N THR A 266 13.40 27.14 -32.77
CA THR A 266 12.61 25.95 -32.43
C THR A 266 12.86 24.73 -33.33
N VAL A 267 13.93 24.74 -34.13
CA VAL A 267 14.23 23.68 -35.11
C VAL A 267 15.18 22.67 -34.48
N MET A 268 14.72 21.43 -34.39
CA MET A 268 15.42 20.28 -33.85
C MET A 268 16.86 20.15 -34.42
N LEU A 269 17.82 20.02 -33.49
CA LEU A 269 19.26 19.67 -33.67
C LEU A 269 20.18 20.84 -34.03
N PRO A 270 20.88 21.40 -33.01
CA PRO A 270 22.16 20.83 -32.54
C PRO A 270 22.23 20.58 -31.01
N GLY A 271 21.11 20.34 -30.31
CA GLY A 271 21.02 20.14 -28.84
C GLY A 271 21.83 18.98 -28.23
N GLN A 272 22.11 17.93 -29.01
CA GLN A 272 22.63 16.66 -28.50
C GLN A 272 24.05 16.75 -27.93
N LYS A 273 24.93 17.60 -28.47
CA LYS A 273 26.30 17.75 -27.95
C LYS A 273 26.32 18.36 -26.55
N VAL A 274 25.56 19.43 -26.34
CA VAL A 274 25.43 20.10 -25.03
C VAL A 274 24.82 19.16 -23.99
N MET A 275 23.81 18.39 -24.40
CA MET A 275 23.17 17.38 -23.55
C MET A 275 24.15 16.25 -23.18
N ALA A 276 24.94 15.75 -24.13
CA ALA A 276 25.96 14.73 -23.87
C ALA A 276 27.08 15.26 -22.95
N GLU A 277 27.55 16.48 -23.17
CA GLU A 277 28.55 17.14 -22.31
C GLU A 277 28.03 17.31 -20.87
N LEU A 278 26.77 17.71 -20.71
CA LEU A 278 26.15 17.81 -19.39
C LEU A 278 26.12 16.45 -18.69
N ILE A 279 25.70 15.38 -19.38
CA ILE A 279 25.67 14.04 -18.79
C ILE A 279 27.07 13.58 -18.37
N ASN A 280 28.10 13.89 -19.16
CA ASN A 280 29.49 13.59 -18.78
C ASN A 280 29.89 14.33 -17.50
N LYS A 281 29.63 15.64 -17.43
CA LYS A 281 29.87 16.43 -16.20
C LYS A 281 29.10 15.87 -15.00
N ILE A 282 27.84 15.46 -15.19
CA ILE A 282 27.03 14.83 -14.15
C ILE A 282 27.67 13.53 -13.68
N SER A 283 28.10 12.68 -14.61
CA SER A 283 28.75 11.40 -14.30
C SER A 283 30.02 11.59 -13.46
N ASP A 284 30.88 12.51 -13.89
CA ASP A 284 32.11 12.84 -13.18
C ASP A 284 31.80 13.33 -11.75
N PHE A 285 30.83 14.24 -11.62
CA PHE A 285 30.35 14.72 -10.32
C PHE A 285 29.80 13.58 -9.43
N MET A 286 29.00 12.68 -10.00
CA MET A 286 28.42 11.54 -9.26
C MET A 286 29.50 10.59 -8.74
N ILE A 287 30.54 10.36 -9.54
CA ILE A 287 31.66 9.49 -9.17
C ILE A 287 32.51 10.16 -8.08
N GLU A 288 32.79 11.44 -8.20
CA GLU A 288 33.54 12.23 -7.21
C GLU A 288 32.83 12.24 -5.85
N HIS A 289 31.50 12.38 -5.83
CA HIS A 289 30.72 12.51 -4.61
C HIS A 289 30.10 11.19 -4.10
N LYS A 290 30.45 10.05 -4.72
CA LYS A 290 29.83 8.74 -4.46
C LYS A 290 29.78 8.36 -2.98
N GLU A 291 30.84 8.63 -2.22
CA GLU A 291 30.94 8.26 -0.80
C GLU A 291 30.03 9.12 0.10
N SER A 292 29.69 10.33 -0.35
CA SER A 292 28.80 11.25 0.39
C SER A 292 27.32 11.02 0.12
N MET A 293 26.98 10.17 -0.86
CA MET A 293 25.60 9.96 -1.31
C MET A 293 24.86 8.93 -0.47
N VAL A 294 23.68 9.34 -0.01
CA VAL A 294 22.71 8.49 0.68
C VAL A 294 21.86 7.76 -0.35
N TRP A 295 21.68 6.46 -0.12
CA TRP A 295 20.81 5.58 -0.89
C TRP A 295 19.70 5.04 0.01
N PRO A 296 18.54 4.67 -0.55
CA PRO A 296 17.47 4.14 0.27
C PRO A 296 17.90 2.77 0.78
N GLU A 297 17.86 2.60 2.09
CA GLU A 297 17.88 1.28 2.69
C GLU A 297 16.48 0.70 2.56
N LEU A 298 16.36 -0.37 1.77
CA LEU A 298 15.08 -1.05 1.66
C LEU A 298 14.75 -1.63 3.04
N PRO A 299 13.59 -1.30 3.63
CA PRO A 299 13.19 -1.92 4.88
C PRO A 299 13.11 -3.44 4.66
N PRO A 300 13.38 -4.24 5.71
CA PRO A 300 13.21 -5.67 5.61
C PRO A 300 11.78 -5.96 5.13
N VAL A 301 11.66 -6.80 4.09
CA VAL A 301 10.36 -7.21 3.56
C VAL A 301 9.58 -7.84 4.72
N TYR A 302 8.38 -7.33 4.99
CA TYR A 302 7.53 -7.91 6.02
C TYR A 302 7.29 -9.39 5.72
N SER A 303 7.75 -10.25 6.62
CA SER A 303 7.44 -11.67 6.59
C SER A 303 6.24 -11.93 7.48
N LYS A 304 5.16 -12.43 6.88
CA LYS A 304 3.96 -12.80 7.63
C LYS A 304 4.29 -13.94 8.62
N PRO A 305 3.92 -13.84 9.91
CA PRO A 305 4.18 -14.91 10.86
C PRO A 305 3.38 -16.17 10.50
N ALA A 306 4.02 -17.33 10.49
CA ALA A 306 3.33 -18.61 10.24
C ALA A 306 2.39 -18.98 11.40
N GLU A 307 2.76 -18.58 12.61
CA GLU A 307 2.10 -18.92 13.85
C GLU A 307 2.00 -17.71 14.77
N LEU A 308 0.97 -17.67 15.61
CA LEU A 308 0.81 -16.68 16.68
C LEU A 308 0.72 -17.37 18.04
N GLN A 309 1.23 -16.68 19.05
CA GLN A 309 1.12 -17.08 20.45
C GLN A 309 -0.06 -16.37 21.09
N VAL A 310 -0.83 -17.10 21.88
CA VAL A 310 -1.91 -16.59 22.73
C VAL A 310 -1.65 -17.03 24.17
N ALA A 311 -1.76 -16.09 25.11
CA ALA A 311 -1.64 -16.39 26.53
C ALA A 311 -2.92 -17.09 27.05
N GLY A 312 -2.76 -17.91 28.09
CA GLY A 312 -3.82 -18.76 28.61
C GLY A 312 -4.97 -18.03 29.31
N ALA A 313 -6.00 -18.82 29.66
CA ALA A 313 -7.40 -18.55 30.04
C ALA A 313 -7.84 -17.27 30.80
N GLN A 314 -6.98 -16.29 31.11
CA GLN A 314 -7.40 -14.98 31.63
C GLN A 314 -8.30 -14.21 30.65
N PHE A 315 -8.33 -14.61 29.37
CA PHE A 315 -9.05 -13.94 28.28
C PHE A 315 -10.44 -14.52 27.98
N LEU A 316 -10.88 -15.56 28.71
CA LEU A 316 -12.12 -16.30 28.42
C LEU A 316 -13.24 -16.10 29.46
N ALA A 317 -13.14 -15.07 30.31
CA ALA A 317 -14.22 -14.73 31.24
C ALA A 317 -15.51 -14.36 30.47
N ASP A 318 -16.66 -14.78 31.00
CA ASP A 318 -17.97 -14.55 30.37
C ASP A 318 -18.13 -13.07 29.96
N HIS A 319 -18.43 -12.86 28.66
CA HIS A 319 -18.67 -11.55 28.04
C HIS A 319 -17.47 -10.58 27.92
N VAL A 320 -16.25 -10.99 28.26
CA VAL A 320 -15.04 -10.18 28.05
C VAL A 320 -14.25 -10.70 26.87
N TRP A 321 -14.51 -10.13 25.69
CA TRP A 321 -13.64 -10.29 24.53
C TRP A 321 -12.48 -9.31 24.69
N LEU A 322 -11.38 -9.76 25.28
CA LEU A 322 -10.10 -9.13 24.98
C LEU A 322 -9.74 -9.58 23.57
N VAL A 323 -10.08 -8.76 22.57
CA VAL A 323 -9.59 -8.93 21.21
C VAL A 323 -8.09 -9.08 21.32
N PRO A 324 -7.48 -10.18 20.82
CA PRO A 324 -6.05 -10.23 20.67
C PRO A 324 -5.71 -9.29 19.52
N TYR A 325 -5.80 -7.98 19.76
CA TYR A 325 -4.80 -7.10 19.18
C TYR A 325 -3.50 -7.75 19.57
N ALA A 326 -2.74 -8.15 18.56
CA ALA A 326 -1.46 -8.77 18.76
C ALA A 326 -0.77 -8.02 19.92
N MET A 327 -0.61 -8.71 21.06
CA MET A 327 0.19 -8.23 22.17
C MET A 327 1.69 -8.19 21.76
N ASP A 328 1.95 -8.25 20.45
CA ASP A 328 3.12 -7.82 19.68
C ASP A 328 3.51 -6.35 19.92
N ILE A 329 2.86 -5.65 20.87
CA ILE A 329 3.50 -4.54 21.60
C ILE A 329 4.79 -5.01 22.29
N LYS A 330 4.92 -6.33 22.57
CA LYS A 330 6.16 -6.96 23.04
C LYS A 330 7.17 -7.30 21.94
N CYS A 331 6.91 -6.99 20.67
CA CYS A 331 7.93 -7.09 19.63
C CYS A 331 8.99 -6.01 19.86
N ARG A 332 9.96 -6.28 20.74
CA ARG A 332 11.19 -5.48 20.88
C ARG A 332 11.97 -5.35 19.55
N ARG A 333 11.56 -6.07 18.50
CA ARG A 333 12.12 -6.05 17.14
C ARG A 333 11.35 -5.19 16.13
N ARG A 334 10.22 -4.56 16.48
CA ARG A 334 9.61 -3.56 15.60
C ARG A 334 10.48 -2.30 15.60
N GLN A 335 11.42 -2.24 14.67
CA GLN A 335 11.96 -0.98 14.20
C GLN A 335 10.88 -0.33 13.35
N LEU A 336 10.13 0.61 13.94
CA LEU A 336 9.35 1.54 13.15
C LEU A 336 10.35 2.49 12.49
N PRO A 337 10.32 2.68 11.16
CA PRO A 337 11.06 3.76 10.55
C PRO A 337 10.59 5.10 11.14
N PRO A 338 11.49 6.11 11.24
CA PRO A 338 11.15 7.42 11.79
C PRO A 338 10.02 8.13 11.05
#